data_AF-A0A1C0V4D0-F1
#
_entry.id   AF-A0A1C0V4D0-F1
#
_cell.length_a   1.000
_cell.length_b   1.000
_cell.length_c   1.000
_cell.angle_alpha   90.00
_cell.angle_beta   90.00
_cell.angle_gamma   90.00
#
_symmetry.space_group_name_H-M   'P 1'
#
loop_
_entity.id
_entity.type
_entity.pdbx_description
1 polymer ?
#
loop_
_entity_poly.entity_id
_entity_poly.type
_entity_poly.pdbx_seq_one_letter_code
_entity_poly.pdbx_strand_id
1 'polypeptide(L)'
;MAKTNTAELLEALASEIGENVYIDIAKWHLYLSDAKLHTVVAEQLYPLITSNNVNEDRVTKVLESIPVKIGGGRRELALIDLLPLQCQVNLVDILEKYQREF
;
A
#
# COMPACT_ATOMS: atom_id res chain seq x y z
N MET A 1 20.62 19.63 3.22
CA MET A 1 19.36 18.86 3.31
C MET A 1 19.76 17.47 3.74
N ALA A 2 19.29 17.03 4.91
CA ALA A 2 19.66 15.73 5.45
C ALA A 2 19.19 14.65 4.48
N LYS A 3 20.05 13.67 4.17
CA LYS A 3 19.62 12.45 3.50
C LYS A 3 18.57 11.81 4.41
N THR A 4 17.29 11.93 4.06
CA THR A 4 16.23 11.21 4.76
C THR A 4 16.65 9.75 4.79
N ASN A 5 16.77 9.18 5.99
CA ASN A 5 17.25 7.82 6.12
C ASN A 5 16.20 6.91 5.47
N THR A 6 16.59 5.95 4.62
CA THR A 6 15.65 5.07 3.89
C THR A 6 14.58 4.46 4.79
N ALA A 7 14.93 4.16 6.05
CA ALA A 7 14.01 3.67 7.07
C ALA A 7 12.93 4.70 7.46
N GLU A 8 13.29 5.97 7.66
CA GLU A 8 12.35 7.04 8.02
C GLU A 8 11.35 7.28 6.89
N LEU A 9 11.80 7.23 5.63
CA LEU A 9 10.92 7.37 4.47
C LEU A 9 9.94 6.19 4.37
N LEU A 10 10.43 4.97 4.60
CA LEU A 10 9.60 3.77 4.55
C LEU A 10 8.56 3.76 5.66
N GLU A 11 8.92 4.19 6.88
CA GLU A 11 7.99 4.34 8.00
C GLU A 11 6.94 5.41 7.70
N ALA A 12 7.33 6.57 7.16
CA ALA A 12 6.40 7.62 6.76
C ALA A 12 5.43 7.13 5.67
N LEU A 13 5.95 6.46 4.64
CA LEU A 13 5.15 5.87 3.57
C LEU A 13 4.16 4.83 4.12
N ALA A 14 4.63 3.94 5.00
CA ALA A 14 3.78 2.94 5.63
C ALA A 14 2.69 3.58 6.50
N SER A 15 3.01 4.64 7.23
CA SER A 15 2.03 5.38 8.04
C SER A 15 0.96 6.01 7.15
N GLU A 16 1.37 6.71 6.09
CA GLU A 16 0.44 7.39 5.18
C GLU A 16 -0.46 6.41 4.43
N ILE A 17 0.09 5.28 3.95
CA ILE A 17 -0.72 4.19 3.38
C ILE A 17 -1.67 3.60 4.43
N GLY A 18 -1.19 3.38 5.65
CA GLY A 18 -1.96 2.78 6.73
C GLY A 18 -3.21 3.56 7.11
N GLU A 19 -3.13 4.89 7.11
CA GLU A 19 -4.22 5.79 7.49
C GLU A 19 -5.20 6.10 6.36
N ASN A 20 -4.78 5.96 5.11
CA ASN A 20 -5.56 6.40 3.95
C ASN A 20 -6.12 5.25 3.08
N VAL A 21 -5.58 4.05 3.24
CA VAL A 21 -5.98 2.86 2.49
C VAL A 21 -6.66 1.88 3.45
N TYR A 22 -7.81 1.35 3.03
CA TYR A 22 -8.58 0.42 3.83
C TYR A 22 -9.12 -0.73 2.98
N ILE A 23 -9.27 -1.87 3.63
CA ILE A 23 -10.02 -3.02 3.13
C ILE A 23 -11.50 -2.76 3.37
N ASP A 24 -12.31 -2.93 2.33
CA ASP A 24 -13.76 -2.81 2.41
C ASP A 24 -14.43 -4.19 2.50
N ILE A 25 -15.13 -4.42 3.61
CA ILE A 25 -15.88 -5.65 3.83
C ILE A 25 -17.29 -5.28 4.29
N ALA A 26 -18.26 -5.45 3.40
CA ALA A 26 -19.66 -5.14 3.60
C ALA A 26 -19.95 -3.67 3.93
N LYS A 27 -19.80 -3.26 5.19
CA LYS A 27 -19.97 -1.86 5.64
C LYS A 27 -18.81 -1.42 6.55
N TRP A 28 -17.76 -2.21 6.61
CA TRP A 28 -16.61 -1.98 7.48
C TRP A 28 -15.44 -1.54 6.62
N HIS A 29 -14.79 -0.46 7.07
CA HIS A 29 -13.52 0.00 6.55
C HIS A 29 -12.45 -0.43 7.54
N LEU A 30 -11.67 -1.44 7.18
CA LEU A 30 -10.54 -1.90 7.96
C LEU A 30 -9.27 -1.28 7.39
N TYR A 31 -8.77 -0.24 8.04
CA TYR A 31 -7.56 0.45 7.60
C TYR A 31 -6.34 -0.47 7.60
N LEU A 32 -5.40 -0.25 6.68
CA LEU A 32 -4.21 -1.10 6.57
C LEU A 32 -3.30 -0.98 7.80
N SER A 33 -3.38 0.13 8.54
CA SER A 33 -2.79 0.30 9.88
C SER A 33 -3.32 -0.76 10.85
N ASP A 34 -4.64 -0.85 10.99
CA ASP A 34 -5.33 -1.81 11.85
C ASP A 34 -5.14 -3.27 11.39
N ALA A 35 -5.11 -3.49 10.08
CA ALA A 35 -4.85 -4.81 9.49
C ALA A 35 -3.38 -5.25 9.60
N LYS A 36 -2.47 -4.36 10.01
CA LYS A 36 -1.01 -4.57 10.01
C LYS A 36 -0.45 -4.96 8.63
N LEU A 37 -1.08 -4.47 7.57
CA LEU A 37 -0.68 -4.71 6.18
C LEU A 37 0.08 -3.52 5.58
N HIS A 38 -0.03 -2.34 6.19
CA HIS A 38 0.58 -1.10 5.70
C HIS A 38 2.11 -1.19 5.50
N THR A 39 2.84 -1.84 6.42
CA THR A 39 4.29 -2.05 6.29
C THR A 39 4.63 -2.95 5.10
N VAL A 40 3.94 -4.08 4.97
CA VAL A 40 4.14 -5.02 3.85
C VAL A 40 3.85 -4.35 2.51
N VAL A 41 2.77 -3.56 2.44
CA VAL A 41 2.39 -2.81 1.24
C VAL A 41 3.46 -1.76 0.89
N ALA A 42 3.92 -0.99 1.87
CA ALA A 42 4.98 0.01 1.67
C ALA A 42 6.28 -0.64 1.18
N GLU A 43 6.73 -1.72 1.80
CA GLU A 43 7.94 -2.47 1.40
C GLU A 43 7.87 -2.99 -0.04
N GLN A 44 6.72 -3.54 -0.43
CA GLN A 44 6.52 -4.09 -1.77
C GLN A 44 6.44 -3.01 -2.85
N LEU A 45 5.95 -1.82 -2.51
CA LEU A 45 5.81 -0.69 -3.44
C LEU A 45 7.06 0.20 -3.49
N TYR A 46 7.89 0.18 -2.44
CA TYR A 46 9.11 0.97 -2.33
C TYR A 46 10.04 0.86 -3.57
N PRO A 47 10.26 -0.32 -4.18
CA PRO A 47 11.06 -0.44 -5.40
C PRO A 47 10.52 0.36 -6.60
N LEU A 48 9.21 0.62 -6.67
CA LEU A 48 8.61 1.43 -7.74
C LEU A 48 8.98 2.91 -7.60
N ILE A 49 9.05 3.39 -6.35
CA ILE A 49 9.50 4.75 -6.02
C ILE A 49 10.97 4.91 -6.42
N THR A 50 11.84 4.03 -5.93
CA THR A 50 13.29 4.13 -6.19
C THR A 50 13.66 3.94 -7.66
N SER A 51 12.84 3.22 -8.43
CA SER A 51 13.04 3.00 -9.86
C SER A 51 12.41 4.07 -10.75
N ASN A 52 11.82 5.12 -10.15
CA ASN A 52 11.08 6.17 -10.83
C ASN A 52 10.02 5.63 -11.83
N ASN A 53 9.27 4.60 -11.42
CA ASN A 53 8.36 3.85 -12.30
C ASN A 53 7.02 3.55 -11.62
N VAL A 54 6.53 4.50 -10.83
CA VAL A 54 5.18 4.47 -10.25
C VAL A 54 4.17 4.69 -11.39
N ASN A 55 3.24 3.74 -11.55
CA ASN A 55 2.06 3.86 -12.40
C ASN A 55 0.99 2.86 -11.92
N GLU A 56 -0.25 3.09 -12.33
CA GLU A 56 -1.42 2.30 -11.93
C GLU A 56 -1.23 0.79 -12.20
N ASP A 57 -0.85 0.40 -13.42
CA ASP A 57 -0.65 -1.01 -13.79
C ASP A 57 0.35 -1.73 -12.88
N ARG A 58 1.43 -1.06 -12.48
CA ARG A 58 2.45 -1.65 -11.60
C ARG A 58 1.98 -1.74 -10.16
N VAL A 59 1.28 -0.72 -9.68
CA VAL A 59 0.70 -0.73 -8.33
C VAL A 59 -0.33 -1.85 -8.22
N THR A 60 -1.22 -1.99 -9.21
CA THR A 60 -2.18 -3.07 -9.34
C THR A 60 -1.50 -4.44 -9.28
N LYS A 61 -0.45 -4.66 -10.07
CA LYS A 61 0.31 -5.94 -10.06
C LYS A 61 0.94 -6.25 -8.71
N VAL A 62 1.45 -5.24 -8.01
CA VAL A 62 1.99 -5.43 -6.66
C VAL A 62 0.87 -5.80 -5.69
N LEU A 63 -0.26 -5.11 -5.73
CA LEU A 63 -1.42 -5.42 -4.88
C LEU A 63 -2.00 -6.82 -5.15
N GLU A 64 -2.03 -7.26 -6.41
CA GLU A 64 -2.41 -8.62 -6.81
C GLU A 64 -1.50 -9.69 -6.19
N SER A 65 -0.21 -9.37 -6.01
CA SER A 65 0.78 -10.31 -5.48
C SER A 65 0.74 -10.48 -3.96
N ILE A 66 -0.03 -9.68 -3.23
CA ILE A 66 -0.10 -9.69 -1.77
C ILE A 66 -1.30 -10.54 -1.32
N PRO A 67 -1.10 -11.79 -0.84
CA PRO A 67 -2.20 -12.62 -0.35
C PRO A 67 -2.62 -12.20 1.06
N VAL A 68 -3.93 -12.00 1.25
CA VAL A 68 -4.57 -11.71 2.54
C VAL A 68 -5.37 -12.92 2.99
N LYS A 69 -5.04 -13.45 4.18
CA LYS A 69 -5.73 -14.59 4.79
C LYS A 69 -7.05 -14.15 5.42
N ILE A 70 -8.16 -14.74 4.98
CA ILE A 70 -9.51 -14.45 5.47
C ILE A 70 -10.13 -15.68 6.14
N GLY A 71 -11.02 -15.45 7.11
CA GLY A 71 -11.79 -16.51 7.78
C GLY A 71 -10.93 -17.48 8.60
N GLY A 72 -9.87 -16.98 9.23
CA GLY A 72 -8.91 -17.81 9.98
C GLY A 72 -7.96 -18.60 9.08
N GLY A 73 -7.69 -18.12 7.86
CA GLY A 73 -6.80 -18.80 6.90
C GLY A 73 -7.47 -19.88 6.06
N ARG A 74 -8.80 -19.94 6.05
CA ARG A 74 -9.55 -20.87 5.18
C ARG A 74 -9.52 -20.49 3.71
N ARG A 75 -9.28 -19.21 3.41
CA ARG A 75 -9.14 -18.67 2.06
C ARG A 75 -8.09 -17.57 2.06
N GLU A 76 -7.42 -17.41 0.93
CA GLU A 76 -6.57 -16.27 0.62
C GLU A 76 -7.19 -15.51 -0.56
N LEU A 77 -7.19 -14.19 -0.48
CA LEU A 77 -7.60 -13.28 -1.55
C LEU A 77 -6.45 -12.31 -1.81
N ALA A 78 -6.32 -11.83 -3.05
CA ALA A 78 -5.36 -10.78 -3.32
C ALA A 78 -5.80 -9.50 -2.61
N LEU A 79 -4.84 -8.69 -2.15
CA LEU A 79 -5.16 -7.44 -1.47
C LEU A 79 -6.00 -6.52 -2.37
N ILE A 80 -5.74 -6.51 -3.67
CA ILE A 80 -6.52 -5.71 -4.63
C ILE A 80 -8.02 -6.04 -4.62
N ASP A 81 -8.41 -7.30 -4.39
CA ASP A 81 -9.81 -7.74 -4.36
C ASP A 81 -10.56 -7.22 -3.13
N LEU A 82 -9.82 -6.70 -2.15
CA LEU A 82 -10.33 -6.21 -0.87
C LEU A 82 -10.32 -4.68 -0.79
N LEU A 83 -9.70 -3.99 -1.76
CA LEU A 83 -9.57 -2.53 -1.77
C LEU A 83 -10.61 -1.89 -2.71
N PRO A 84 -11.34 -0.85 -2.27
CA PRO A 84 -12.11 -0.01 -3.17
C PRO A 84 -11.22 0.63 -4.24
N LEU A 85 -11.79 0.92 -5.41
CA LEU A 85 -11.10 1.64 -6.48
C LEU A 85 -10.51 2.98 -6.00
N GLN A 86 -11.22 3.70 -5.13
CA GLN A 86 -10.73 4.97 -4.58
C GLN A 86 -9.44 4.80 -3.77
N CYS A 87 -9.29 3.69 -3.04
CA CYS A 87 -8.07 3.39 -2.30
C CYS A 87 -6.89 3.08 -3.23
N GLN A 88 -7.15 2.48 -4.39
CA GLN A 88 -6.11 2.23 -5.39
C GLN A 88 -5.61 3.54 -6.01
N VAL A 89 -6.52 4.45 -6.38
CA VAL A 89 -6.16 5.79 -6.87
C VAL A 89 -5.35 6.56 -5.82
N ASN A 90 -5.84 6.59 -4.58
CA ASN A 90 -5.15 7.27 -3.48
C ASN A 90 -3.75 6.69 -3.24
N LEU A 91 -3.60 5.36 -3.34
CA LEU A 91 -2.30 4.72 -3.21
C LEU A 91 -1.33 5.15 -4.32
N VAL A 92 -1.79 5.27 -5.57
CA VAL A 92 -0.96 5.81 -6.67
C VAL A 92 -0.53 7.25 -6.37
N ASP A 93 -1.48 8.12 -5.96
CA ASP A 93 -1.20 9.52 -5.63
C ASP A 93 -0.15 9.66 -4.50
N ILE A 94 -0.28 8.84 -3.45
CA ILE A 94 0.70 8.75 -2.36
C ILE A 94 2.08 8.36 -2.94
N LEU A 95 2.17 7.29 -3.72
CA LEU A 95 3.46 6.84 -4.27
C LEU A 95 4.11 7.89 -5.19
N GLU A 96 3.32 8.58 -6.01
CA GLU A 96 3.82 9.67 -6.88
C GLU A 96 4.32 10.88 -6.08
N LYS A 97 3.67 11.20 -4.95
CA LYS A 97 4.16 12.22 -4.01
C LYS A 97 5.54 11.83 -3.48
N TYR A 98 5.69 10.63 -2.93
CA TYR A 98 6.98 10.18 -2.38
C TYR A 98 8.07 10.04 -3.46
N GLN A 99 7.71 9.66 -4.69
CA GLN A 99 8.64 9.63 -5.82
C GLN A 99 9.19 11.02 -6.17
N ARG A 100 8.38 12.08 -6.09
CA ARG A 100 8.83 13.46 -6.35
C ARG A 100 9.71 14.03 -5.24
N GLU A 101 9.54 13.54 -4.01
CA GLU A 101 10.33 13.94 -2.85
C GLU A 101 11.65 13.17 -2.73
N PHE A 102 11.85 12.11 -3.54
CA PHE A 102 13.05 11.27 -3.62
C PHE A 102 14.00 11.70 -4.74
#